data_AF-A0A3A8RC54-F1
#
_entry.id   AF-A0A3A8RC54-F1
#
_cell.length_a   1.000
_cell.length_b   1.000
_cell.length_c   1.000
_cell.angle_alpha   90.00
_cell.angle_beta   90.00
_cell.angle_gamma   90.00
#
_symmetry.space_group_name_H-M   'P 1'
#
loop_
_entity.id
_entity.type
_entity.pdbx_description
1 polymer ?
#
loop_
_entity_poly.entity_id
_entity_poly.type
_entity_poly.pdbx_seq_one_letter_code
_entity_poly.pdbx_strand_id
1 'polypeptide(L)'
;MHLPMRLLLALLFLGPGVIACGDDASPTHNTPPTLTGPTVQASSVTSGTPVTMTLEASDADGDALTYAWTQVPASPAGTFDNSSAPQPSWTAPDVASAQSFTLKVTVSDGKGGSVEGAIDVSVRKTNQSPAVSATIAPASLVAGATGTFSVTASDPDGDPLTYTWTQLTPGTPGTWVGGTTGSSAQWYSPVVATETEFTFSVSVTDGVGPPVVRNVTLPVSVPRYGADVQSVWSSVECTTCHGKAGNLSLAAASSHASLVNVTAKACGGMLRRVTPGDPDNSALVRKMEGTACGDRMPTGKPEYFDQHPGMNVLVRSWILAGAAND
;
A
#
# COMPACT_ATOMS: atom_id res chain seq x y z
N MET A 1 -99.89 48.87 -4.26
CA MET A 1 -98.94 47.78 -4.57
C MET A 1 -98.04 47.55 -3.37
N HIS A 2 -97.73 46.30 -3.05
CA HIS A 2 -96.81 45.79 -2.01
C HIS A 2 -96.99 46.24 -0.53
N LEU A 3 -97.74 45.42 0.21
CA LEU A 3 -97.33 44.84 1.52
C LEU A 3 -96.37 43.64 1.25
N PRO A 4 -95.68 42.99 2.23
CA PRO A 4 -95.66 43.18 3.70
C PRO A 4 -94.20 43.40 4.24
N MET A 5 -93.71 43.11 5.47
CA MET A 5 -94.24 42.39 6.65
C MET A 5 -93.61 42.83 8.01
N ARG A 6 -94.26 42.32 9.07
CA ARG A 6 -94.02 42.14 10.52
C ARG A 6 -92.66 41.49 10.93
N LEU A 7 -92.24 41.30 12.20
CA LEU A 7 -92.87 41.30 13.54
C LEU A 7 -91.73 41.51 14.60
N LEU A 8 -91.77 42.48 15.53
CA LEU A 8 -92.27 42.46 16.92
C LEU A 8 -91.37 41.84 18.02
N LEU A 9 -91.31 42.58 19.15
CA LEU A 9 -90.81 42.23 20.50
C LEU A 9 -89.28 42.02 20.63
N ALA A 10 -88.63 42.20 21.79
CA ALA A 10 -89.07 42.65 23.13
C ALA A 10 -87.95 43.45 23.86
N LEU A 11 -88.25 44.15 24.96
CA LEU A 11 -87.25 44.63 25.94
C LEU A 11 -87.58 44.08 27.34
N LEU A 12 -86.54 43.61 28.05
CA LEU A 12 -86.62 43.07 29.41
C LEU A 12 -85.81 43.95 30.40
N PHE A 13 -86.17 43.89 31.68
CA PHE A 13 -85.66 44.76 32.75
C PHE A 13 -84.18 44.54 33.11
N LEU A 14 -83.49 45.63 33.52
CA LEU A 14 -82.20 45.55 34.19
C LEU A 14 -82.34 45.24 35.69
N GLY A 15 -81.44 44.41 36.20
CA GLY A 15 -81.11 44.26 37.63
C GLY A 15 -79.60 43.95 37.77
N PRO A 16 -78.90 44.44 38.81
CA PRO A 16 -77.44 44.35 38.88
C PRO A 16 -76.96 43.00 39.43
N GLY A 17 -76.10 42.33 38.67
CA GLY A 17 -75.42 41.09 39.07
C GLY A 17 -73.94 41.32 39.39
N VAL A 18 -73.54 40.88 40.58
CA VAL A 18 -72.17 40.83 41.13
C VAL A 18 -71.05 40.51 40.12
N ILE A 19 -69.94 41.24 40.25
CA ILE A 19 -68.64 40.84 39.69
C ILE A 19 -68.13 39.66 40.52
N ALA A 20 -68.13 38.47 39.93
CA ALA A 20 -67.45 37.30 40.46
C ALA A 20 -66.08 37.15 39.79
N CYS A 21 -65.02 37.60 40.47
CA CYS A 21 -63.65 37.26 40.09
C CYS A 21 -63.31 35.89 40.72
N GLY A 22 -63.54 34.83 39.95
CA GLY A 22 -63.12 33.47 40.27
C GLY A 22 -62.10 33.00 39.24
N ASP A 23 -60.84 33.40 39.42
CA ASP A 23 -59.70 32.78 38.71
C ASP A 23 -59.43 31.42 39.35
N ASP A 24 -60.32 30.47 39.08
CA ASP A 24 -60.17 29.06 39.47
C ASP A 24 -59.18 28.40 38.50
N ALA A 25 -57.89 28.62 38.78
CA ALA A 25 -56.80 28.01 38.04
C ALA A 25 -56.85 26.48 38.20
N SER A 26 -57.54 25.83 37.27
CA SER A 26 -57.50 24.37 37.13
C SER A 26 -56.04 23.92 37.05
N PRO A 27 -55.66 22.81 37.71
CA PRO A 27 -54.30 22.30 37.62
C PRO A 27 -53.98 21.98 36.16
N THR A 28 -53.09 22.76 35.56
CA THR A 28 -52.67 22.60 34.17
C THR A 28 -52.03 21.23 34.01
N HIS A 29 -52.65 20.38 33.18
CA HIS A 29 -52.17 19.03 32.93
C HIS A 29 -50.89 19.08 32.09
N ASN A 30 -49.76 18.70 32.67
CA ASN A 30 -48.47 18.69 32.00
C ASN A 30 -48.46 17.80 30.74
N THR A 31 -48.01 18.35 29.62
CA THR A 31 -47.89 17.68 28.33
C THR A 31 -46.43 17.32 28.08
N PRO A 32 -46.07 16.04 27.86
CA PRO A 32 -44.69 15.68 27.57
C PRO A 32 -44.15 16.35 26.30
N PRO A 33 -42.84 16.68 26.25
CA PRO A 33 -42.24 17.31 25.08
C PRO A 33 -42.28 16.42 23.84
N THR A 34 -42.35 17.07 22.67
CA THR A 34 -42.24 16.42 21.36
C THR A 34 -40.83 16.55 20.81
N LEU A 35 -40.36 15.54 20.06
CA LEU A 35 -39.02 15.47 19.50
C LEU A 35 -39.06 15.05 18.02
N THR A 36 -38.30 15.76 17.18
CA THR A 36 -37.98 15.38 15.81
C THR A 36 -36.47 15.20 15.66
N GLY A 37 -36.04 14.03 15.18
CA GLY A 37 -34.64 13.59 15.19
C GLY A 37 -34.34 12.66 16.38
N PRO A 38 -33.07 12.53 16.81
CA PRO A 38 -31.89 13.23 16.30
C PRO A 38 -31.41 12.72 14.93
N THR A 39 -30.61 13.55 14.27
CA THR A 39 -29.97 13.27 12.97
C THR A 39 -28.50 13.67 13.04
N VAL A 40 -27.69 13.13 12.12
CA VAL A 40 -26.25 13.42 11.98
C VAL A 40 -25.91 13.74 10.53
N GLN A 41 -24.88 14.56 10.31
CA GLN A 41 -24.40 14.88 8.95
C GLN A 41 -23.77 13.68 8.23
N ALA A 42 -23.16 12.75 8.99
CA ALA A 42 -22.59 11.51 8.47
C ALA A 42 -22.84 10.36 9.46
N SER A 43 -23.42 9.27 8.95
CA SER A 43 -23.66 8.03 9.72
C SER A 43 -22.50 7.03 9.63
N SER A 44 -21.41 7.35 8.91
CA SER A 44 -20.15 6.61 8.99
C SER A 44 -18.96 7.56 9.00
N VAL A 45 -18.06 7.38 9.96
CA VAL A 45 -16.87 8.21 10.20
C VAL A 45 -15.68 7.35 10.65
N THR A 46 -14.47 7.92 10.71
CA THR A 46 -13.30 7.29 11.34
C THR A 46 -13.12 7.75 12.78
N SER A 47 -12.41 6.96 13.59
CA SER A 47 -12.02 7.33 14.96
C SER A 47 -11.42 8.73 15.06
N GLY A 48 -11.79 9.46 16.12
CA GLY A 48 -11.39 10.86 16.34
C GLY A 48 -12.18 11.89 15.52
N THR A 49 -13.09 11.49 14.63
CA THR A 49 -13.92 12.44 13.86
C THR A 49 -15.07 12.98 14.73
N PRO A 50 -15.27 14.30 14.82
CA PRO A 50 -16.45 14.90 15.44
C PRO A 50 -17.69 14.77 14.55
N VAL A 51 -18.83 14.43 15.15
CA VAL A 51 -20.14 14.31 14.50
C VAL A 51 -21.11 15.23 15.22
N THR A 52 -21.52 16.31 14.55
CA THR A 52 -22.57 17.20 15.07
C THR A 52 -23.94 16.57 14.91
N MET A 53 -24.73 16.59 15.99
CA MET A 53 -26.10 16.08 16.03
C MET A 53 -27.10 17.23 15.95
N THR A 54 -28.18 17.02 15.22
CA THR A 54 -29.28 17.99 15.07
C THR A 54 -30.62 17.35 15.44
N LEU A 55 -31.38 18.03 16.29
CA LEU A 55 -32.76 17.72 16.65
C LEU A 55 -33.58 19.01 16.77
N GLU A 56 -34.90 18.86 16.78
CA GLU A 56 -35.87 19.88 17.15
C GLU A 56 -36.76 19.31 18.26
N ALA A 57 -36.90 20.03 19.36
CA ALA A 57 -37.77 19.66 20.47
C ALA A 57 -38.62 20.85 20.92
N SER A 58 -39.85 20.60 21.31
CA SER A 58 -40.79 21.63 21.76
C SER A 58 -41.73 21.10 22.84
N ASP A 59 -42.14 22.01 23.72
CA ASP A 59 -43.08 21.78 24.80
C ASP A 59 -44.37 22.57 24.54
N ALA A 60 -45.53 21.99 24.86
CA ALA A 60 -46.83 22.62 24.58
C ALA A 60 -47.28 23.57 25.69
N ASP A 61 -46.84 23.33 26.93
CA ASP A 61 -47.12 24.16 28.11
C ASP A 61 -46.08 25.30 28.25
N GLY A 62 -44.98 25.22 27.49
CA GLY A 62 -43.94 26.24 27.40
C GLY A 62 -42.80 26.02 28.40
N ASP A 63 -42.69 24.82 28.97
CA ASP A 63 -41.68 24.49 29.96
C ASP A 63 -40.25 24.41 29.38
N ALA A 64 -39.27 24.66 30.24
CA ALA A 64 -37.87 24.74 29.85
C ALA A 64 -37.24 23.34 29.68
N LEU A 65 -36.83 23.00 28.46
CA LEU A 65 -36.30 21.69 28.13
C LEU A 65 -34.85 21.48 28.58
N THR A 66 -34.60 20.29 29.14
CA THR A 66 -33.28 19.78 29.49
C THR A 66 -32.91 18.58 28.62
N TYR A 67 -31.62 18.43 28.32
CA TYR A 67 -31.09 17.39 27.43
C TYR A 67 -30.06 16.53 28.16
N ALA A 68 -30.09 15.22 27.91
CA ALA A 68 -29.09 14.27 28.39
C ALA A 68 -28.68 13.32 27.26
N TRP A 69 -27.46 13.49 26.76
CA TRP A 69 -26.89 12.66 25.71
C TRP A 69 -26.03 11.51 26.28
N THR A 70 -26.18 10.33 25.69
CA THR A 70 -25.43 9.12 26.02
C THR A 70 -25.06 8.34 24.76
N GLN A 71 -24.15 7.37 24.87
CA GLN A 71 -23.82 6.44 23.79
C GLN A 71 -24.01 4.98 24.23
N VAL A 72 -24.34 4.12 23.27
CA VAL A 72 -24.38 2.67 23.43
C VAL A 72 -23.59 2.03 22.27
N PRO A 73 -22.60 1.14 22.52
CA PRO A 73 -22.10 0.74 23.83
C PRO A 73 -21.33 1.87 24.54
N ALA A 74 -21.23 1.77 25.87
CA ALA A 74 -20.51 2.76 26.69
C ALA A 74 -18.98 2.68 26.57
N SER A 75 -18.44 1.61 25.96
CA SER A 75 -17.01 1.42 25.72
C SER A 75 -16.77 0.86 24.30
N PRO A 76 -15.74 1.34 23.58
CA PRO A 76 -14.89 2.48 23.94
C PRO A 76 -15.69 3.79 23.95
N ALA A 77 -15.34 4.71 24.86
CA ALA A 77 -16.09 5.93 25.10
C ALA A 77 -15.66 7.05 24.16
N GLY A 78 -16.58 7.56 23.34
CA GLY A 78 -16.44 8.83 22.64
C GLY A 78 -16.76 10.00 23.58
N THR A 79 -16.55 11.22 23.10
CA THR A 79 -16.66 12.44 23.92
C THR A 79 -17.67 13.41 23.33
N PHE A 80 -18.69 13.77 24.11
CA PHE A 80 -19.56 14.91 23.79
C PHE A 80 -18.89 16.22 24.23
N ASP A 81 -18.92 17.25 23.40
CA ASP A 81 -18.47 18.61 23.77
C ASP A 81 -19.32 19.22 24.89
N ASN A 82 -20.63 19.00 24.85
CA ASN A 82 -21.58 19.30 25.91
C ASN A 82 -22.78 18.33 25.83
N SER A 83 -22.77 17.27 26.64
CA SER A 83 -23.85 16.26 26.69
C SER A 83 -25.22 16.77 27.17
N SER A 84 -25.35 18.07 27.49
CA SER A 84 -26.61 18.72 27.84
C SER A 84 -27.00 19.86 26.90
N ALA A 85 -26.29 20.03 25.77
CA ALA A 85 -26.72 20.90 24.69
C ALA A 85 -27.85 20.26 23.85
N PRO A 86 -28.74 21.06 23.23
CA PRO A 86 -29.70 20.53 22.25
C PRO A 86 -29.02 19.98 21.00
N GLN A 87 -27.85 20.52 20.62
CA GLN A 87 -27.10 20.14 19.42
C GLN A 87 -25.60 19.99 19.73
N PRO A 88 -25.17 18.90 20.40
CA PRO A 88 -23.76 18.65 20.69
C PRO A 88 -22.99 18.18 19.46
N SER A 89 -21.66 18.18 19.59
CA SER A 89 -20.76 17.37 18.78
C SER A 89 -20.25 16.18 19.58
N TRP A 90 -20.37 14.97 19.01
CA TRP A 90 -19.79 13.74 19.58
C TRP A 90 -18.54 13.35 18.79
N THR A 91 -17.40 13.30 19.45
CA THR A 91 -16.14 12.83 18.88
C THR A 91 -16.06 11.31 19.00
N ALA A 92 -15.95 10.64 17.86
CA ALA A 92 -15.91 9.18 17.77
C ALA A 92 -14.69 8.60 18.53
N PRO A 93 -14.87 7.53 19.32
CA PRO A 93 -13.77 6.87 20.03
C PRO A 93 -12.76 6.23 19.08
N ASP A 94 -11.58 5.91 19.62
CA ASP A 94 -10.69 4.95 18.99
C ASP A 94 -11.29 3.53 19.04
N VAL A 95 -11.27 2.81 17.93
CA VAL A 95 -11.85 1.46 17.79
C VAL A 95 -10.89 0.54 17.07
N ALA A 96 -10.72 -0.69 17.59
CA ALA A 96 -9.84 -1.69 16.97
C ALA A 96 -10.39 -2.27 15.65
N SER A 97 -11.71 -2.14 15.41
CA SER A 97 -12.38 -2.58 14.19
C SER A 97 -13.66 -1.77 13.98
N ALA A 98 -14.30 -1.90 12.81
CA ALA A 98 -15.51 -1.13 12.50
C ALA A 98 -16.66 -1.50 13.46
N GLN A 99 -17.20 -0.50 14.16
CA GLN A 99 -18.16 -0.66 15.25
C GLN A 99 -19.30 0.37 15.13
N SER A 100 -20.53 -0.03 15.46
CA SER A 100 -21.68 0.88 15.49
C SER A 100 -21.90 1.42 16.91
N PHE A 101 -22.23 2.71 17.00
CA PHE A 101 -22.62 3.39 18.23
C PHE A 101 -23.98 4.05 18.04
N THR A 102 -24.92 3.74 18.93
CA THR A 102 -26.20 4.43 19.04
C THR A 102 -26.03 5.62 19.99
N LEU A 103 -26.13 6.84 19.47
CA LEU A 103 -26.16 8.07 20.26
C LEU A 103 -27.62 8.35 20.65
N LYS A 104 -27.88 8.44 21.95
CA LYS A 104 -29.23 8.63 22.49
C LYS A 104 -29.35 9.97 23.19
N VAL A 105 -30.49 10.61 23.04
CA VAL A 105 -30.88 11.81 23.78
C VAL A 105 -32.16 11.54 24.55
N THR A 106 -32.18 11.92 25.83
CA THR A 106 -33.41 12.08 26.62
C THR A 106 -33.67 13.58 26.76
N VAL A 107 -34.88 14.02 26.44
CA VAL A 107 -35.35 15.40 26.61
C VAL A 107 -36.45 15.42 27.67
N SER A 108 -36.38 16.32 28.65
CA SER A 108 -37.39 16.44 29.72
C SER A 108 -37.74 17.88 30.06
N ASP A 109 -39.03 18.09 30.39
CA ASP A 109 -39.65 19.33 30.85
C ASP A 109 -39.35 19.69 32.32
N GLY A 110 -38.80 18.76 33.11
CA GLY A 110 -38.59 18.94 34.55
C GLY A 110 -39.88 18.96 35.40
N LYS A 111 -41.04 18.67 34.81
CA LYS A 111 -42.36 18.57 35.43
C LYS A 111 -42.90 17.14 35.51
N GLY A 112 -42.35 16.24 34.70
CA GLY A 112 -42.66 14.81 34.73
C GLY A 112 -42.79 14.17 33.35
N GLY A 113 -42.76 14.95 32.27
CA GLY A 113 -42.70 14.45 30.90
C GLY A 113 -41.27 14.29 30.40
N SER A 114 -41.09 13.31 29.53
CA SER A 114 -39.85 13.09 28.79
C SER A 114 -40.09 12.36 27.48
N VAL A 115 -39.17 12.56 26.54
CA VAL A 115 -39.13 11.86 25.25
C VAL A 115 -37.68 11.46 24.95
N GLU A 116 -37.50 10.32 24.27
CA GLU A 116 -36.19 9.83 23.86
C GLU A 116 -36.07 9.80 22.34
N GLY A 117 -34.85 10.04 21.85
CA GLY A 117 -34.47 9.84 20.45
C GLY A 117 -33.10 9.15 20.35
N ALA A 118 -32.86 8.49 19.22
CA ALA A 118 -31.62 7.75 18.97
C ALA A 118 -31.18 7.86 17.51
N ILE A 119 -29.87 7.86 17.27
CA ILE A 119 -29.26 7.83 15.94
C ILE A 119 -28.01 6.93 15.94
N ASP A 120 -27.84 6.10 14.91
CA ASP A 120 -26.70 5.21 14.78
C ASP A 120 -25.56 5.84 13.95
N VAL A 121 -24.33 5.69 14.44
CA VAL A 121 -23.09 6.12 13.80
C VAL A 121 -22.10 4.96 13.74
N SER A 122 -21.68 4.58 12.53
CA SER A 122 -20.66 3.55 12.30
C SER A 122 -19.27 4.17 12.30
N VAL A 123 -18.47 3.87 13.33
CA VAL A 123 -17.08 4.29 13.46
C VAL A 123 -16.16 3.23 12.89
N ARG A 124 -15.21 3.64 12.06
CA ARG A 124 -14.14 2.81 11.49
C ARG A 124 -12.81 3.12 12.20
N LYS A 125 -11.96 2.11 12.38
CA LYS A 125 -10.59 2.32 12.89
C LYS A 125 -9.85 3.37 12.04
N THR A 126 -8.97 4.14 12.65
CA THR A 126 -8.04 5.01 11.92
C THR A 126 -6.80 4.20 11.56
N ASN A 127 -6.55 3.99 10.27
CA ASN A 127 -5.49 3.11 9.78
C ASN A 127 -4.09 3.60 10.14
N GLN A 128 -3.27 2.72 10.72
CA GLN A 128 -1.86 3.01 11.05
C GLN A 128 -0.94 2.42 9.99
N SER A 129 -0.29 3.26 9.18
CA SER A 129 0.56 2.77 8.07
C SER A 129 1.72 1.88 8.53
N PRO A 130 2.10 0.86 7.74
CA PRO A 130 3.17 -0.09 8.09
C PRO A 130 4.52 0.56 8.39
N ALA A 131 5.22 0.07 9.42
CA ALA A 131 6.63 0.38 9.61
C ALA A 131 7.47 -0.49 8.65
N VAL A 132 8.29 0.11 7.78
CA VAL A 132 9.02 -0.60 6.72
C VAL A 132 10.50 -0.20 6.65
N SER A 133 11.36 -1.21 6.59
CA SER A 133 12.80 -1.11 6.28
C SER A 133 13.18 -2.10 5.18
N ALA A 134 14.13 -1.74 4.32
CA ALA A 134 14.57 -2.55 3.19
C ALA A 134 16.10 -2.60 3.12
N THR A 135 16.65 -3.75 2.74
CA THR A 135 18.10 -4.00 2.64
C THR A 135 18.42 -4.85 1.41
N ILE A 136 19.68 -4.80 0.96
CA ILE A 136 20.23 -5.67 -0.09
C ILE A 136 21.47 -6.37 0.46
N ALA A 137 21.63 -7.65 0.15
CA ALA A 137 22.82 -8.42 0.44
C ALA A 137 23.27 -9.23 -0.80
N PRO A 138 24.57 -9.19 -1.19
CA PRO A 138 25.61 -8.26 -0.71
C PRO A 138 25.32 -6.79 -1.09
N ALA A 139 26.07 -5.86 -0.47
CA ALA A 139 25.93 -4.42 -0.72
C ALA A 139 26.43 -3.94 -2.09
N SER A 140 27.12 -4.81 -2.84
CA SER A 140 27.57 -4.60 -4.22
C SER A 140 27.60 -5.93 -4.95
N LEU A 141 27.38 -5.93 -6.27
CA LEU A 141 27.47 -7.13 -7.11
C LEU A 141 28.54 -6.99 -8.19
N VAL A 142 29.05 -8.13 -8.65
CA VAL A 142 29.69 -8.25 -9.96
C VAL A 142 28.60 -8.56 -10.98
N ALA A 143 28.70 -8.03 -12.20
CA ALA A 143 27.68 -8.23 -13.23
C ALA A 143 27.35 -9.73 -13.45
N GLY A 144 26.05 -10.06 -13.43
CA GLY A 144 25.56 -11.43 -13.54
C GLY A 144 25.54 -12.25 -12.24
N ALA A 145 26.09 -11.75 -11.13
CA ALA A 145 25.85 -12.33 -9.81
C ALA A 145 24.43 -11.99 -9.31
N THR A 146 23.86 -12.85 -8.47
CA THR A 146 22.53 -12.65 -7.87
C THR A 146 22.66 -11.99 -6.49
N GLY A 147 21.94 -10.88 -6.30
CA GLY A 147 21.71 -10.26 -4.98
C GLY A 147 20.37 -10.67 -4.40
N THR A 148 20.27 -10.67 -3.07
CA THR A 148 19.03 -10.87 -2.33
C THR A 148 18.57 -9.55 -1.73
N PHE A 149 17.33 -9.19 -2.02
CA PHE A 149 16.62 -8.02 -1.52
C PHE A 149 15.70 -8.49 -0.40
N SER A 150 15.64 -7.76 0.70
CA SER A 150 14.88 -8.14 1.90
C SER A 150 14.17 -6.94 2.51
N VAL A 151 12.97 -7.17 3.03
CA VAL A 151 12.18 -6.22 3.82
C VAL A 151 11.93 -6.79 5.20
N THR A 152 12.14 -5.94 6.20
CA THR A 152 11.56 -6.13 7.54
C THR A 152 10.48 -5.08 7.71
N ALA A 153 9.24 -5.53 7.88
CA ALA A 153 8.07 -4.69 8.05
C ALA A 153 7.11 -5.25 9.11
N SER A 154 6.35 -4.35 9.74
CA SER A 154 5.32 -4.68 10.72
C SER A 154 4.17 -3.68 10.62
N ASP A 155 2.95 -4.17 10.68
CA ASP A 155 1.74 -3.36 10.73
C ASP A 155 1.27 -3.17 12.20
N PRO A 156 1.04 -1.93 12.68
CA PRO A 156 0.56 -1.71 14.04
C PRO A 156 -0.86 -2.23 14.30
N ASP A 157 -1.74 -2.21 13.29
CA ASP A 157 -3.11 -2.72 13.39
C ASP A 157 -3.19 -4.24 13.17
N GLY A 158 -2.08 -4.87 12.74
CA GLY A 158 -1.98 -6.29 12.43
C GLY A 158 -2.46 -6.67 11.03
N ASP A 159 -2.64 -5.69 10.13
CA ASP A 159 -3.12 -5.94 8.77
C ASP A 159 -2.09 -6.71 7.91
N PRO A 160 -2.55 -7.59 6.99
CA PRO A 160 -1.67 -8.45 6.20
C PRO A 160 -0.92 -7.68 5.11
N LEU A 161 0.41 -7.65 5.22
CA LEU A 161 1.27 -6.87 4.32
C LEU A 161 1.49 -7.54 2.95
N THR A 162 1.31 -6.76 1.88
CA THR A 162 1.67 -7.11 0.50
C THR A 162 2.87 -6.29 0.03
N TYR A 163 3.78 -6.90 -0.73
CA TYR A 163 5.07 -6.34 -1.15
C TYR A 163 5.24 -6.41 -2.67
N THR A 164 5.72 -5.33 -3.28
CA THR A 164 6.06 -5.28 -4.72
C THR A 164 7.39 -4.55 -4.93
N TRP A 165 8.36 -5.24 -5.52
CA TRP A 165 9.67 -4.71 -5.92
C TRP A 165 9.67 -4.23 -7.37
N THR A 166 10.39 -3.14 -7.63
CA THR A 166 10.53 -2.54 -8.96
C THR A 166 11.94 -1.97 -9.13
N GLN A 167 12.56 -2.18 -10.29
CA GLN A 167 13.77 -1.45 -10.67
C GLN A 167 13.36 -0.08 -11.26
N LEU A 168 13.94 1.01 -10.74
CA LEU A 168 13.65 2.37 -11.18
C LEU A 168 14.66 2.87 -12.22
N THR A 169 15.96 2.73 -11.93
CA THR A 169 17.06 3.21 -12.78
C THR A 169 18.25 2.26 -12.73
N PRO A 170 19.10 2.20 -13.78
CA PRO A 170 18.84 2.68 -15.13
C PRO A 170 17.63 1.99 -15.77
N GLY A 171 17.15 2.52 -16.89
CA GLY A 171 16.01 1.95 -17.63
C GLY A 171 16.30 0.58 -18.28
N THR A 172 17.56 0.15 -18.35
CA THR A 172 17.95 -1.20 -18.79
C THR A 172 17.63 -2.21 -17.70
N PRO A 173 16.64 -3.10 -17.87
CA PRO A 173 16.19 -3.98 -16.80
C PRO A 173 17.20 -5.11 -16.54
N GLY A 174 17.49 -5.38 -15.27
CA GLY A 174 18.00 -6.69 -14.86
C GLY A 174 16.88 -7.73 -14.77
N THR A 175 17.18 -8.89 -14.18
CA THR A 175 16.24 -10.01 -14.12
C THR A 175 15.95 -10.42 -12.69
N TRP A 176 14.67 -10.47 -12.34
CA TRP A 176 14.19 -11.01 -11.07
C TRP A 176 14.10 -12.54 -11.13
N VAL A 177 14.52 -13.20 -10.06
CA VAL A 177 14.50 -14.66 -9.89
C VAL A 177 13.31 -15.01 -8.99
N GLY A 178 12.43 -15.88 -9.45
CA GLY A 178 11.21 -16.30 -8.74
C GLY A 178 10.06 -15.29 -8.81
N GLY A 179 10.33 -13.99 -8.71
CA GLY A 179 9.32 -12.94 -8.88
C GLY A 179 9.72 -11.59 -8.27
N THR A 180 8.79 -10.64 -8.32
CA THR A 180 8.92 -9.28 -7.75
C THR A 180 8.09 -9.06 -6.50
N THR A 181 7.50 -10.12 -5.91
CA THR A 181 6.58 -10.02 -4.78
C THR A 181 7.11 -10.75 -3.54
N GLY A 182 6.62 -10.35 -2.37
CA GLY A 182 7.03 -10.90 -1.08
C GLY A 182 8.13 -10.10 -0.36
N SER A 183 8.34 -10.44 0.91
CA SER A 183 9.31 -9.77 1.80
C SER A 183 10.77 -10.05 1.42
N SER A 184 11.03 -10.97 0.49
CA SER A 184 12.34 -11.14 -0.12
C SER A 184 12.21 -11.44 -1.60
N ALA A 185 13.12 -10.87 -2.39
CA ALA A 185 13.22 -11.10 -3.83
C ALA A 185 14.70 -11.25 -4.22
N GLN A 186 14.96 -11.91 -5.35
CA GLN A 186 16.32 -12.08 -5.88
C GLN A 186 16.43 -11.47 -7.26
N TRP A 187 17.58 -10.87 -7.57
CA TRP A 187 17.82 -10.17 -8.84
C TRP A 187 19.27 -10.28 -9.26
N TYR A 188 19.51 -10.36 -10.58
CA TYR A 188 20.84 -10.21 -11.18
C TYR A 188 20.82 -9.16 -12.29
N SER A 189 21.98 -8.55 -12.53
CA SER A 189 22.12 -7.40 -13.43
C SER A 189 21.88 -7.75 -14.90
N PRO A 190 21.57 -6.75 -15.76
CA PRO A 190 21.84 -6.88 -17.19
C PRO A 190 23.34 -6.88 -17.46
N VAL A 191 23.70 -7.01 -18.74
CA VAL A 191 25.07 -6.80 -19.22
C VAL A 191 25.46 -5.32 -19.02
N VAL A 192 26.63 -5.06 -18.43
CA VAL A 192 27.16 -3.71 -18.20
C VAL A 192 28.58 -3.56 -18.74
N ALA A 193 28.92 -2.38 -19.27
CA ALA A 193 30.23 -2.04 -19.81
C ALA A 193 31.13 -1.27 -18.82
N THR A 194 30.51 -0.67 -17.80
CA THR A 194 31.14 0.13 -16.75
C THR A 194 30.45 -0.17 -15.42
N GLU A 195 31.07 0.21 -14.31
CA GLU A 195 30.38 0.23 -13.02
C GLU A 195 29.09 1.06 -13.14
N THR A 196 27.99 0.51 -12.64
CA THR A 196 26.64 1.05 -12.82
C THR A 196 25.85 0.91 -11.51
N GLU A 197 25.32 2.01 -10.99
CA GLU A 197 24.40 1.98 -9.84
C GLU A 197 22.97 1.70 -10.31
N PHE A 198 22.32 0.72 -9.69
CA PHE A 198 20.92 0.40 -9.89
C PHE A 198 20.10 0.87 -8.70
N THR A 199 19.01 1.60 -8.94
CA THR A 199 18.05 2.03 -7.91
C THR A 199 16.78 1.20 -8.03
N PHE A 200 16.31 0.70 -6.90
CA PHE A 200 15.07 -0.08 -6.78
C PHE A 200 14.14 0.59 -5.78
N SER A 201 12.84 0.30 -5.92
CA SER A 201 11.85 0.56 -4.89
C SER A 201 11.17 -0.73 -4.46
N VAL A 202 10.79 -0.78 -3.18
CA VAL A 202 9.77 -1.70 -2.68
C VAL A 202 8.59 -0.89 -2.18
N SER A 203 7.40 -1.28 -2.63
CA SER A 203 6.10 -0.78 -2.20
C SER A 203 5.49 -1.80 -1.25
N VAL A 204 5.10 -1.37 -0.04
CA VAL A 204 4.47 -2.24 0.97
C VAL A 204 3.12 -1.63 1.37
N THR A 205 2.05 -2.42 1.34
CA THR A 205 0.68 -1.97 1.66
C THR A 205 -0.03 -2.94 2.60
N ASP A 206 -0.86 -2.36 3.47
CA ASP A 206 -1.85 -2.98 4.37
C ASP A 206 -3.18 -3.29 3.66
N GLY A 207 -3.40 -2.77 2.45
CA GLY A 207 -4.65 -2.88 1.69
C GLY A 207 -5.73 -1.85 2.07
N VAL A 208 -5.45 -0.93 3.00
CA VAL A 208 -6.39 0.07 3.53
C VAL A 208 -5.91 1.50 3.23
N GLY A 209 -4.60 1.75 3.34
CA GLY A 209 -3.96 3.04 3.11
C GLY A 209 -3.07 3.08 1.85
N PRO A 210 -2.49 4.26 1.55
CA PRO A 210 -1.44 4.36 0.54
C PRO A 210 -0.20 3.54 0.95
N PRO A 211 0.51 2.92 0.00
CA PRO A 211 1.67 2.10 0.31
C PRO A 211 2.84 2.92 0.87
N VAL A 212 3.58 2.30 1.79
CA VAL A 212 4.87 2.79 2.25
C VAL A 212 5.95 2.33 1.28
N VAL A 213 6.61 3.29 0.63
CA VAL A 213 7.68 3.03 -0.34
C VAL A 213 9.05 3.20 0.31
N ARG A 214 9.99 2.31 -0.02
CA ARG A 214 11.41 2.43 0.32
C ARG A 214 12.26 2.23 -0.93
N ASN A 215 13.28 3.06 -1.09
CA ASN A 215 14.25 2.93 -2.17
C ASN A 215 15.57 2.38 -1.62
N VAL A 216 16.25 1.59 -2.44
CA VAL A 216 17.58 1.02 -2.16
C VAL A 216 18.44 1.11 -3.42
N THR A 217 19.75 1.33 -3.28
CA THR A 217 20.71 1.35 -4.40
C THR A 217 21.67 0.16 -4.33
N LEU A 218 22.13 -0.28 -5.50
CA LEU A 218 23.04 -1.40 -5.67
C LEU A 218 24.09 -1.08 -6.75
N PRO A 219 25.36 -0.81 -6.37
CA PRO A 219 26.45 -0.74 -7.33
C PRO A 219 26.75 -2.12 -7.91
N VAL A 220 26.81 -2.19 -9.24
CA VAL A 220 27.21 -3.38 -10.01
C VAL A 220 28.50 -3.08 -10.74
N SER A 221 29.57 -3.80 -10.42
CA SER A 221 30.87 -3.68 -11.06
C SER A 221 31.01 -4.57 -12.30
N VAL A 222 31.91 -4.17 -13.20
CA VAL A 222 32.35 -4.99 -14.33
C VAL A 222 33.15 -6.20 -13.79
N PRO A 223 32.93 -7.43 -14.32
CA PRO A 223 33.70 -8.59 -13.91
C PRO A 223 35.16 -8.49 -14.35
N ARG A 224 36.07 -8.83 -13.43
CA ARG A 224 37.52 -8.93 -13.68
C ARG A 224 37.88 -10.34 -14.16
N TYR A 225 38.95 -10.46 -14.93
CA TYR A 225 39.27 -11.74 -15.56
C TYR A 225 39.72 -12.78 -14.54
N GLY A 226 40.76 -12.50 -13.76
CA GLY A 226 41.35 -13.43 -12.82
C GLY A 226 40.45 -13.74 -11.63
N ALA A 227 39.73 -12.74 -11.12
CA ALA A 227 38.84 -12.90 -9.98
C ALA A 227 37.51 -13.58 -10.32
N ASP A 228 36.84 -13.14 -11.40
CA ASP A 228 35.43 -13.47 -11.64
C ASP A 228 35.27 -14.42 -12.83
N VAL A 229 35.83 -14.07 -13.99
CA VAL A 229 35.66 -14.81 -15.26
C VAL A 229 36.41 -16.14 -15.28
N GLN A 230 37.64 -16.18 -14.76
CA GLN A 230 38.52 -17.35 -14.79
C GLN A 230 37.91 -18.56 -14.06
N SER A 231 37.09 -18.31 -13.03
CA SER A 231 36.38 -19.35 -12.29
C SER A 231 35.39 -20.12 -13.17
N VAL A 232 34.72 -19.44 -14.12
CA VAL A 232 33.73 -20.01 -15.05
C VAL A 232 34.35 -21.16 -15.87
N TRP A 233 35.60 -21.01 -16.31
CA TRP A 233 36.29 -22.04 -17.09
C TRP A 233 36.60 -23.33 -16.31
N SER A 234 36.56 -23.25 -14.98
CA SER A 234 36.77 -24.37 -14.06
C SER A 234 35.51 -24.89 -13.39
N SER A 235 34.46 -24.06 -13.23
CA SER A 235 33.16 -24.47 -12.67
C SER A 235 32.28 -25.17 -13.70
N VAL A 236 32.46 -24.84 -14.98
CA VAL A 236 31.84 -25.55 -16.10
C VAL A 236 32.73 -26.73 -16.51
N GLU A 237 32.14 -27.80 -17.04
CA GLU A 237 32.84 -28.95 -17.64
C GLU A 237 33.65 -28.61 -18.91
N CYS A 238 34.00 -27.34 -19.12
CA CYS A 238 34.88 -26.87 -20.18
C CYS A 238 36.25 -27.58 -20.17
N THR A 239 36.75 -27.98 -19.00
CA THR A 239 37.99 -28.77 -18.85
C THR A 239 37.87 -30.22 -19.34
N THR A 240 36.66 -30.73 -19.57
CA THR A 240 36.43 -32.03 -20.21
C THR A 240 36.72 -31.95 -21.72
N CYS A 241 36.50 -30.78 -22.35
CA CYS A 241 36.71 -30.57 -23.79
C CYS A 241 38.01 -29.81 -24.11
N HIS A 242 38.52 -28.99 -23.19
CA HIS A 242 39.70 -28.14 -23.36
C HIS A 242 40.82 -28.48 -22.37
N GLY A 243 42.02 -27.90 -22.53
CA GLY A 243 43.14 -28.10 -21.62
C GLY A 243 43.99 -29.37 -21.79
N LYS A 244 43.46 -30.46 -22.38
CA LYS A 244 44.25 -31.68 -22.70
C LYS A 244 44.17 -32.15 -24.16
N ALA A 245 43.02 -32.03 -24.82
CA ALA A 245 42.84 -32.43 -26.23
C ALA A 245 42.41 -31.29 -27.17
N GLY A 246 41.87 -30.19 -26.63
CA GLY A 246 41.17 -29.16 -27.42
C GLY A 246 41.99 -27.95 -27.91
N ASN A 247 43.33 -27.97 -27.85
CA ASN A 247 44.22 -26.86 -28.29
C ASN A 247 43.84 -25.46 -27.76
N LEU A 248 43.30 -25.42 -26.54
CA LEU A 248 42.95 -24.22 -25.77
C LEU A 248 43.36 -24.47 -24.32
N SER A 249 44.23 -23.62 -23.76
CA SER A 249 44.54 -23.65 -22.33
C SER A 249 43.44 -22.94 -21.55
N LEU A 250 43.00 -23.53 -20.44
CA LEU A 250 42.09 -22.91 -19.47
C LEU A 250 42.79 -22.57 -18.13
N ALA A 251 44.11 -22.82 -18.03
CA ALA A 251 44.87 -22.50 -16.83
C ALA A 251 45.06 -20.99 -16.70
N ALA A 252 44.81 -20.45 -15.50
CA ALA A 252 44.73 -19.00 -15.21
C ALA A 252 45.87 -18.15 -15.80
N ALA A 253 47.11 -18.67 -15.79
CA ALA A 253 48.28 -17.96 -16.34
C ALA A 253 48.33 -17.85 -17.88
N SER A 254 47.39 -18.45 -18.61
CA SER A 254 47.46 -18.59 -20.08
C SER A 254 46.10 -18.58 -20.79
N SER A 255 45.01 -18.71 -20.06
CA SER A 255 43.63 -18.73 -20.54
C SER A 255 43.23 -17.42 -21.22
N HIS A 256 43.58 -16.26 -20.64
CA HIS A 256 43.29 -14.94 -21.22
C HIS A 256 43.87 -14.80 -22.64
N ALA A 257 45.19 -14.96 -22.75
CA ALA A 257 45.92 -14.92 -24.02
C ALA A 257 45.50 -16.02 -25.01
N SER A 258 44.87 -17.10 -24.53
CA SER A 258 44.29 -18.15 -25.37
C SER A 258 42.90 -17.79 -25.92
N LEU A 259 42.21 -16.81 -25.32
CA LEU A 259 40.84 -16.39 -25.66
C LEU A 259 40.81 -15.04 -26.39
N VAL A 260 41.47 -14.01 -25.88
CA VAL A 260 41.31 -12.64 -26.36
C VAL A 260 42.09 -12.40 -27.65
N ASN A 261 41.42 -11.85 -28.67
CA ASN A 261 41.97 -11.58 -30.02
C ASN A 261 42.51 -12.80 -30.79
N VAL A 262 42.36 -14.03 -30.29
CA VAL A 262 42.78 -15.26 -30.97
C VAL A 262 41.73 -15.70 -32.00
N THR A 263 42.15 -16.09 -33.21
CA THR A 263 41.24 -16.56 -34.27
C THR A 263 40.46 -17.82 -33.87
N ALA A 264 39.14 -17.77 -33.98
CA ALA A 264 38.26 -18.90 -33.70
C ALA A 264 38.13 -19.83 -34.93
N LYS A 265 39.07 -20.77 -35.06
CA LYS A 265 39.05 -21.80 -36.13
C LYS A 265 37.72 -22.57 -36.20
N ALA A 266 37.07 -22.82 -35.05
CA ALA A 266 35.77 -23.47 -34.97
C ALA A 266 34.61 -22.69 -35.62
N CYS A 267 34.79 -21.38 -35.89
CA CYS A 267 33.83 -20.52 -36.59
C CYS A 267 34.27 -20.23 -38.04
N GLY A 268 35.00 -21.15 -38.68
CA GLY A 268 35.58 -20.92 -40.01
C GLY A 268 36.70 -19.86 -40.03
N GLY A 269 37.22 -19.45 -38.87
CA GLY A 269 38.31 -18.48 -38.76
C GLY A 269 37.91 -17.00 -38.94
N MET A 270 36.63 -16.71 -39.19
CA MET A 270 36.13 -15.34 -39.43
C MET A 270 35.96 -14.51 -38.15
N LEU A 271 35.77 -15.17 -36.99
CA LEU A 271 35.60 -14.53 -35.69
C LEU A 271 36.86 -14.65 -34.82
N ARG A 272 36.98 -13.80 -33.80
CA ARG A 272 37.88 -14.04 -32.66
C ARG A 272 37.16 -14.87 -31.60
N ARG A 273 37.93 -15.63 -30.81
CA ARG A 273 37.46 -16.39 -29.64
C ARG A 273 36.75 -15.45 -28.68
N VAL A 274 37.42 -14.36 -28.32
CA VAL A 274 36.85 -13.15 -27.72
C VAL A 274 37.31 -11.93 -28.53
N THR A 275 36.36 -11.06 -28.86
CA THR A 275 36.54 -9.75 -29.49
C THR A 275 36.30 -8.67 -28.43
N PRO A 276 37.33 -7.98 -27.92
CA PRO A 276 37.18 -6.88 -26.97
C PRO A 276 36.14 -5.84 -27.41
N GLY A 277 35.23 -5.47 -26.51
CA GLY A 277 34.16 -4.50 -26.77
C GLY A 277 32.95 -5.05 -27.53
N ASP A 278 33.01 -6.30 -28.04
CA ASP A 278 31.99 -6.86 -28.92
C ASP A 278 31.62 -8.31 -28.51
N PRO A 279 30.70 -8.48 -27.55
CA PRO A 279 30.22 -9.80 -27.16
C PRO A 279 29.48 -10.52 -28.29
N ASP A 280 28.73 -9.80 -29.13
CA ASP A 280 27.93 -10.40 -30.19
C ASP A 280 28.76 -10.93 -31.36
N ASN A 281 29.96 -10.38 -31.63
CA ASN A 281 30.95 -10.94 -32.56
C ASN A 281 32.08 -11.71 -31.86
N SER A 282 31.88 -12.08 -30.58
CA SER A 282 32.76 -13.02 -29.87
C SER A 282 32.28 -14.46 -30.04
N ALA A 283 33.12 -15.31 -30.62
CA ALA A 283 32.80 -16.73 -30.82
C ALA A 283 32.42 -17.45 -29.52
N LEU A 284 33.08 -17.13 -28.41
CA LEU A 284 32.80 -17.71 -27.09
C LEU A 284 31.34 -17.54 -26.70
N VAL A 285 30.81 -16.32 -26.78
CA VAL A 285 29.41 -15.97 -26.47
C VAL A 285 28.46 -16.73 -27.40
N ARG A 286 28.71 -16.69 -28.73
CA ARG A 286 27.91 -17.45 -29.70
C ARG A 286 27.88 -18.95 -29.45
N LYS A 287 28.97 -19.51 -28.92
CA LYS A 287 29.03 -20.93 -28.55
C LYS A 287 28.33 -21.22 -27.22
N MET A 288 28.32 -20.31 -26.25
CA MET A 288 27.56 -20.44 -24.99
C MET A 288 26.04 -20.34 -25.24
N GLU A 289 25.63 -19.48 -26.16
CA GLU A 289 24.23 -19.22 -26.52
C GLU A 289 23.69 -20.11 -27.65
N GLY A 290 24.58 -20.77 -28.41
CA GLY A 290 24.20 -21.58 -29.58
C GLY A 290 23.93 -20.77 -30.86
N THR A 291 24.21 -19.47 -30.85
CA THR A 291 23.87 -18.48 -31.88
C THR A 291 24.90 -18.42 -33.02
N ALA A 292 25.19 -19.58 -33.61
CA ALA A 292 26.07 -19.81 -34.78
C ALA A 292 27.59 -19.67 -34.54
N CYS A 293 28.22 -20.75 -34.05
CA CYS A 293 29.61 -21.11 -34.31
C CYS A 293 29.84 -22.62 -34.02
N GLY A 294 29.42 -23.51 -34.92
CA GLY A 294 29.43 -24.96 -34.67
C GLY A 294 28.59 -25.34 -33.44
N ASP A 295 28.89 -26.49 -32.83
CA ASP A 295 28.11 -27.03 -31.72
C ASP A 295 28.13 -26.16 -30.46
N ARG A 296 26.97 -25.99 -29.82
CA ARG A 296 26.81 -25.26 -28.56
C ARG A 296 27.69 -25.86 -27.44
N MET A 297 28.26 -24.99 -26.61
CA MET A 297 29.08 -25.36 -25.46
C MET A 297 28.29 -25.17 -24.15
N PRO A 298 28.52 -26.02 -23.12
CA PRO A 298 29.40 -27.18 -23.13
C PRO A 298 28.80 -28.37 -23.92
N THR A 299 29.68 -29.12 -24.59
CA THR A 299 29.27 -30.30 -25.38
C THR A 299 28.63 -31.35 -24.46
N GLY A 300 27.44 -31.84 -24.84
CA GLY A 300 26.67 -32.80 -24.05
C GLY A 300 25.74 -32.20 -22.99
N LYS A 301 25.83 -30.89 -22.73
CA LYS A 301 24.90 -30.11 -21.86
C LYS A 301 24.60 -28.74 -22.47
N PRO A 302 24.04 -28.66 -23.70
CA PRO A 302 23.86 -27.41 -24.43
C PRO A 302 23.03 -26.37 -23.68
N GLU A 303 22.10 -26.80 -22.82
CA GLU A 303 21.22 -25.96 -21.99
C GLU A 303 21.89 -25.35 -20.74
N TYR A 304 23.14 -25.71 -20.43
CA TYR A 304 23.80 -25.31 -19.17
C TYR A 304 23.76 -23.79 -18.93
N PHE A 305 24.04 -22.99 -19.96
CA PHE A 305 24.05 -21.52 -19.84
C PHE A 305 22.64 -20.90 -19.85
N ASP A 306 21.61 -21.62 -20.30
CA ASP A 306 20.21 -21.18 -20.14
C ASP A 306 19.75 -21.37 -18.68
N GLN A 307 20.26 -22.40 -18.01
CA GLN A 307 20.04 -22.67 -16.58
C GLN A 307 20.88 -21.76 -15.67
N HIS A 308 21.96 -21.18 -16.19
CA HIS A 308 22.88 -20.29 -15.45
C HIS A 308 23.04 -18.92 -16.17
N PRO A 309 21.95 -18.17 -16.41
CA PRO A 309 21.99 -16.96 -17.25
C PRO A 309 22.90 -15.86 -16.69
N GLY A 310 23.12 -15.82 -15.38
CA GLY A 310 24.09 -14.94 -14.73
C GLY A 310 25.53 -15.14 -15.26
N MET A 311 25.93 -16.36 -15.63
CA MET A 311 27.25 -16.61 -16.22
C MET A 311 27.38 -16.03 -17.64
N ASN A 312 26.29 -16.04 -18.43
CA ASN A 312 26.26 -15.35 -19.72
C ASN A 312 26.42 -13.84 -19.52
N VAL A 313 25.67 -13.25 -18.58
CA VAL A 313 25.78 -11.82 -18.25
C VAL A 313 27.20 -11.46 -17.82
N LEU A 314 27.82 -12.26 -16.95
CA LEU A 314 29.18 -12.06 -16.46
C LEU A 314 30.19 -12.05 -17.62
N VAL A 315 30.22 -13.10 -18.44
CA VAL A 315 31.15 -13.19 -19.57
C VAL A 315 30.90 -12.07 -20.60
N ARG A 316 29.63 -11.77 -20.94
CA ARG A 316 29.30 -10.68 -21.87
C ARG A 316 29.70 -9.30 -21.34
N SER A 317 29.57 -9.05 -20.03
CA SER A 317 29.93 -7.76 -19.41
C SER A 317 31.44 -7.55 -19.44
N TRP A 318 32.23 -8.56 -19.08
CA TRP A 318 33.70 -8.52 -19.19
C TRP A 318 34.15 -8.26 -20.65
N ILE A 319 33.54 -8.93 -21.63
CA ILE A 319 33.88 -8.71 -23.04
C ILE A 319 33.50 -7.30 -23.49
N LEU A 320 32.29 -6.83 -23.17
CA LEU A 320 31.80 -5.50 -23.52
C LEU A 320 32.65 -4.38 -22.92
N ALA A 321 33.18 -4.58 -21.71
CA ALA A 321 34.13 -3.69 -21.05
C ALA A 321 35.58 -3.78 -21.59
N GLY A 322 35.80 -4.45 -22.73
CA GLY A 322 37.10 -4.52 -23.39
C GLY A 322 37.95 -5.77 -23.08
N ALA A 323 37.39 -6.77 -22.40
CA ALA A 323 38.04 -8.06 -22.11
C ALA A 323 39.44 -7.93 -21.46
N ALA A 324 39.61 -6.98 -20.54
CA ALA A 324 40.87 -6.71 -19.86
C ALA A 324 41.40 -7.93 -19.07
N ASN A 325 42.72 -7.98 -18.86
CA ASN A 325 43.38 -8.91 -17.94
C ASN A 325 43.88 -8.12 -16.73
N ASP A 326 43.43 -8.49 -15.53
CA ASP A 326 43.92 -8.00 -14.24
C ASP A 326 45.13 -8.81 -13.70
#